data_AF-A0A351I078-F1
#
_entry.id   AF-A0A351I078-F1
#
_cell.length_a   1.000
_cell.length_b   1.000
_cell.length_c   1.000
_cell.angle_alpha   90.00
_cell.angle_beta   90.00
_cell.angle_gamma   90.00
#
_symmetry.space_group_name_H-M   'P 1'
#
loop_
_entity.id
_entity.type
_entity.pdbx_description
1 polymer ?
#
loop_
_entity_poly.entity_id
_entity_poly.type
_entity_poly.pdbx_seq_one_letter_code
_entity_poly.pdbx_strand_id
1 'polypeptide(L)'
;MGNGYIFTLGATGSLAPVITSALTSTGTVGTALSYQITAANSPTSFNAAGLPAGLSVNTVMGLISGTPATIGTSSVAISAANAGGTGAGTLTLSVYSACDVNRDGSTDVADVQLQVNAALGAAACTSDLNGDGSCSVIDVQRGVNTGLGGQCVVGP
;
A
#
# COMPACT_ATOMS: atom_id res chain seq x y z
N MET A 1 46.70 -48.46 -10.84
CA MET A 1 45.31 -48.45 -10.33
C MET A 1 44.99 -47.00 -10.00
N GLY A 2 44.00 -46.43 -10.70
CA GLY A 2 43.85 -44.98 -10.88
C GLY A 2 43.35 -44.23 -9.62
N ASN A 3 43.90 -43.04 -9.42
CA ASN A 3 43.45 -42.06 -8.44
C ASN A 3 42.11 -41.46 -8.89
N GLY A 4 41.01 -41.83 -8.23
CA GLY A 4 39.70 -41.24 -8.45
C GLY A 4 39.61 -39.85 -7.83
N TYR A 5 39.80 -38.80 -8.63
CA TYR A 5 39.44 -37.45 -8.24
C TYR A 5 37.94 -37.27 -8.50
N ILE A 6 37.15 -37.26 -7.44
CA ILE A 6 35.74 -36.87 -7.51
C ILE A 6 35.71 -35.36 -7.78
N PHE A 7 35.43 -34.99 -9.02
CA PHE A 7 35.21 -33.62 -9.44
C PHE A 7 33.71 -33.34 -9.38
N THR A 8 33.22 -32.86 -8.24
CA THR A 8 31.84 -32.37 -8.13
C THR A 8 31.75 -31.01 -8.83
N LEU A 9 31.19 -30.98 -10.03
CA LEU A 9 30.96 -29.75 -10.80
C LEU A 9 29.89 -28.87 -10.12
N GLY A 10 30.35 -27.76 -9.56
CA GLY A 10 29.80 -26.40 -9.73
C GLY A 10 28.33 -26.15 -9.38
N ALA A 11 28.10 -25.53 -8.22
CA ALA A 11 26.87 -24.82 -7.93
C ALA A 11 26.50 -23.87 -9.09
N THR A 12 25.31 -24.04 -9.67
CA THR A 12 24.67 -22.98 -10.44
C THR A 12 24.37 -21.85 -9.46
N GLY A 13 25.25 -20.85 -9.39
CA GLY A 13 25.06 -19.71 -8.50
C GLY A 13 23.67 -19.11 -8.73
N SER A 14 22.85 -19.06 -7.68
CA SER A 14 21.55 -18.41 -7.77
C SER A 14 21.76 -16.95 -8.15
N LEU A 15 20.93 -16.39 -9.02
CA LEU A 15 20.94 -14.95 -9.27
C LEU A 15 20.30 -14.24 -8.08
N ALA A 16 20.76 -13.04 -7.74
CA ALA A 16 20.11 -12.21 -6.74
C ALA A 16 18.65 -11.93 -7.17
N PRO A 17 17.70 -11.82 -6.23
CA PRO A 17 16.32 -11.49 -6.56
C PRO A 17 16.19 -10.16 -7.28
N VAL A 18 15.14 -9.99 -8.08
CA VAL A 18 14.78 -8.72 -8.72
C VAL A 18 13.34 -8.41 -8.35
N ILE A 19 13.09 -7.27 -7.70
CA ILE A 19 11.73 -6.87 -7.32
C ILE A 19 10.89 -6.68 -8.58
N THR A 20 9.71 -7.31 -8.63
CA THR A 20 8.77 -7.25 -9.74
C THR A 20 7.40 -6.68 -9.36
N SER A 21 7.13 -6.48 -8.06
CA SER A 21 5.92 -5.81 -7.60
C SER A 21 5.93 -4.33 -7.97
N ALA A 22 4.74 -3.71 -8.05
CA ALA A 22 4.60 -2.29 -8.33
C ALA A 22 5.32 -1.44 -7.27
N LEU A 23 6.08 -0.44 -7.69
CA LEU A 23 6.83 0.44 -6.78
C LEU A 23 6.01 1.63 -6.27
N THR A 24 4.68 1.57 -6.45
CA THR A 24 3.72 2.54 -5.94
C THR A 24 2.53 1.81 -5.34
N SER A 25 2.03 2.30 -4.21
CA SER A 25 0.79 1.82 -3.61
C SER A 25 0.10 2.95 -2.87
N THR A 26 -1.21 2.84 -2.70
CA THR A 26 -2.02 3.82 -1.99
C THR A 26 -2.86 3.14 -0.91
N GLY A 27 -3.07 3.81 0.20
CA GLY A 27 -3.97 3.38 1.28
C GLY A 27 -4.83 4.52 1.82
N THR A 28 -5.74 4.16 2.71
CA THR A 28 -6.55 5.11 3.47
C THR A 28 -6.25 4.92 4.95
N VAL A 29 -6.05 6.02 5.68
CA VAL A 29 -5.82 5.97 7.13
C VAL A 29 -6.99 5.27 7.83
N GLY A 30 -6.71 4.38 8.78
CA GLY A 30 -7.74 3.64 9.49
C GLY A 30 -8.36 2.45 8.74
N THR A 31 -8.03 2.28 7.45
CA THR A 31 -8.50 1.14 6.64
C THR A 31 -7.40 0.12 6.42
N ALA A 32 -7.73 -1.17 6.47
CA ALA A 32 -6.76 -2.24 6.23
C ALA A 32 -6.09 -2.10 4.85
N LEU A 33 -4.77 -2.22 4.81
CA LEU A 33 -3.95 -2.24 3.60
C LEU A 33 -3.21 -3.57 3.50
N SER A 34 -3.08 -4.07 2.28
CA SER A 34 -2.31 -5.26 1.93
C SER A 34 -1.50 -4.99 0.66
N TYR A 35 -0.20 -5.24 0.71
CA TYR A 35 0.71 -5.13 -0.42
C TYR A 35 1.68 -6.31 -0.41
N GLN A 36 1.77 -7.02 -1.54
CA GLN A 36 2.65 -8.18 -1.68
C GLN A 36 3.95 -7.77 -2.39
N ILE A 37 5.10 -7.94 -1.71
CA ILE A 37 6.40 -7.85 -2.38
C ILE A 37 6.55 -9.12 -3.23
N THR A 38 6.77 -8.95 -4.54
CA THR A 38 7.11 -10.06 -5.44
C THR A 38 8.49 -9.82 -6.03
N ALA A 39 9.23 -10.91 -6.24
CA ALA A 39 10.56 -10.85 -6.85
C ALA A 39 10.85 -12.10 -7.69
N ALA A 40 11.61 -11.92 -8.76
CA ALA A 40 12.16 -13.00 -9.57
C ALA A 40 13.36 -13.69 -8.87
N ASN A 41 13.89 -14.74 -9.49
CA ASN A 41 15.05 -15.51 -9.04
C ASN A 41 14.88 -16.17 -7.66
N SER A 42 13.69 -16.73 -7.37
CA SER A 42 13.44 -17.54 -6.18
C SER A 42 13.88 -16.89 -4.85
N PRO A 43 13.25 -15.78 -4.43
CA PRO A 43 13.51 -15.17 -3.14
C PRO A 43 13.17 -16.14 -1.99
N THR A 44 13.96 -16.12 -0.93
CA THR A 44 13.75 -16.93 0.28
C THR A 44 13.40 -16.08 1.50
N SER A 45 13.57 -14.76 1.41
CA SER A 45 13.23 -13.82 2.48
C SER A 45 12.97 -12.44 1.91
N PHE A 46 12.22 -11.63 2.66
CA PHE A 46 11.80 -10.29 2.32
C PHE A 46 12.01 -9.33 3.50
N ASN A 47 12.13 -8.05 3.20
CA ASN A 47 12.20 -6.99 4.20
C ASN A 47 11.56 -5.70 3.69
N ALA A 48 11.11 -4.85 4.61
CA ALA A 48 10.58 -3.52 4.35
C ALA A 48 10.98 -2.58 5.50
N ALA A 49 11.54 -1.41 5.18
CA ALA A 49 11.94 -0.39 6.14
C ALA A 49 11.32 0.97 5.77
N GLY A 50 10.97 1.78 6.77
CA GLY A 50 10.30 3.06 6.56
C GLY A 50 8.78 2.95 6.34
N LEU A 51 8.16 1.87 6.81
CA LEU A 51 6.71 1.69 6.76
C LEU A 51 5.98 2.76 7.59
N PRO A 52 4.84 3.31 7.13
CA PRO A 52 3.93 4.07 7.96
C PRO A 52 3.54 3.31 9.24
N ALA A 53 3.28 4.04 10.32
CA ALA A 53 2.83 3.45 11.57
C ALA A 53 1.56 2.60 11.34
N GLY A 54 1.52 1.42 11.97
CA GLY A 54 0.41 0.46 11.84
C GLY A 54 0.55 -0.56 10.71
N LEU A 55 1.62 -0.49 9.91
CA LEU A 55 1.98 -1.50 8.92
C LEU A 55 3.19 -2.32 9.36
N SER A 56 3.24 -3.58 8.92
CA SER A 56 4.35 -4.50 9.16
C SER A 56 4.56 -5.42 7.96
N VAL A 57 5.77 -6.00 7.83
CA VAL A 57 6.09 -6.98 6.78
C VAL A 57 6.23 -8.38 7.37
N ASN A 58 5.59 -9.36 6.73
CA ASN A 58 5.93 -10.76 6.94
C ASN A 58 7.21 -11.08 6.13
N THR A 59 8.33 -11.29 6.82
CA THR A 59 9.64 -11.46 6.18
C THR A 59 9.82 -12.79 5.44
N VAL A 60 8.90 -13.74 5.60
CA VAL A 60 8.91 -15.02 4.89
C VAL A 60 8.10 -14.92 3.61
N MET A 61 6.89 -14.36 3.70
CA MET A 61 5.95 -14.28 2.58
C MET A 61 6.05 -12.99 1.78
N GLY A 62 6.68 -11.94 2.30
CA GLY A 62 6.77 -10.63 1.65
C GLY A 62 5.49 -9.78 1.73
N LEU A 63 4.51 -10.20 2.53
CA LEU A 63 3.25 -9.47 2.70
C LEU A 63 3.44 -8.30 3.66
N ILE A 64 3.28 -7.07 3.15
CA ILE A 64 3.12 -5.86 3.94
C ILE A 64 1.63 -5.70 4.25
N SER A 65 1.26 -5.69 5.52
CA SER A 65 -0.15 -5.59 5.92
C SER A 65 -0.34 -4.86 7.25
N GLY A 66 -1.55 -4.35 7.45
CA GLY A 66 -2.00 -3.71 8.69
C GLY A 66 -2.96 -2.57 8.41
N THR A 67 -3.07 -1.63 9.35
CA THR A 67 -3.91 -0.44 9.22
C THR A 67 -3.05 0.79 9.40
N PRO A 68 -2.78 1.58 8.35
CA PRO A 68 -1.92 2.76 8.47
C PRO A 68 -2.60 3.81 9.36
N ALA A 69 -1.83 4.41 10.25
CA ALA A 69 -2.32 5.37 11.25
C ALA A 69 -2.06 6.84 10.90
N THR A 70 -1.28 7.11 9.86
CA THR A 70 -0.85 8.46 9.48
C THR A 70 -1.03 8.71 7.99
N ILE A 71 -1.59 9.86 7.64
CA ILE A 71 -1.69 10.37 6.27
C ILE A 71 -0.30 10.83 5.80
N GLY A 72 -0.01 10.67 4.52
CA GLY A 72 1.19 11.16 3.87
C GLY A 72 1.85 10.13 2.97
N THR A 73 2.92 10.57 2.31
CA THR A 73 3.72 9.71 1.42
C THR A 73 4.98 9.24 2.13
N SER A 74 5.20 7.92 2.12
CA SER A 74 6.40 7.27 2.67
C SER A 74 7.22 6.62 1.56
N SER A 75 8.55 6.78 1.67
CA SER A 75 9.51 6.06 0.83
C SER A 75 9.96 4.80 1.57
N VAL A 76 9.37 3.65 1.20
CA VAL A 76 9.59 2.37 1.86
C VAL A 76 10.67 1.60 1.11
N ALA A 77 11.80 1.33 1.77
CA ALA A 77 12.85 0.48 1.20
C ALA A 77 12.44 -0.99 1.31
N ILE A 78 12.16 -1.65 0.18
CA ILE A 78 11.79 -3.06 0.11
C ILE A 78 12.94 -3.89 -0.47
N SER A 79 13.10 -5.11 0.01
CA SER A 79 14.11 -6.02 -0.51
C SER A 79 13.68 -7.47 -0.46
N ALA A 80 14.27 -8.29 -1.33
CA ALA A 80 14.14 -9.73 -1.34
C ALA A 80 15.53 -10.36 -1.46
N ALA A 81 15.79 -11.44 -0.74
CA ALA A 81 17.10 -12.09 -0.71
C ALA A 81 17.00 -13.61 -0.89
N ASN A 82 18.05 -14.18 -1.47
CA ASN A 82 18.31 -15.61 -1.58
C ASN A 82 19.83 -15.87 -1.43
N ALA A 83 20.29 -17.10 -1.65
CA ALA A 83 21.72 -17.45 -1.60
C ALA A 83 22.59 -16.74 -2.67
N GLY A 84 21.97 -16.21 -3.72
CA GLY A 84 22.58 -15.46 -4.81
C GLY A 84 22.78 -13.98 -4.55
N GLY A 85 22.17 -13.43 -3.49
CA GLY A 85 22.29 -12.02 -3.10
C GLY A 85 20.95 -11.39 -2.72
N THR A 86 20.92 -10.06 -2.73
CA THR A 86 19.75 -9.25 -2.37
C THR A 86 19.36 -8.33 -3.53
N GLY A 87 18.08 -8.37 -3.90
CA GLY A 87 17.44 -7.36 -4.74
C GLY A 87 16.74 -6.32 -3.89
N ALA A 88 16.83 -5.06 -4.28
CA ALA A 88 16.21 -3.94 -3.58
C ALA A 88 15.34 -3.09 -4.52
N GLY A 89 14.34 -2.44 -3.94
CA GLY A 89 13.46 -1.48 -4.60
C GLY A 89 12.95 -0.45 -3.59
N THR A 90 12.40 0.65 -4.09
CA THR A 90 11.76 1.66 -3.23
C THR A 90 10.28 1.73 -3.59
N LEU A 91 9.42 1.40 -2.64
CA LEU A 91 7.97 1.54 -2.74
C LEU A 91 7.57 2.94 -2.27
N THR A 92 6.93 3.71 -3.15
CA THR A 92 6.24 4.94 -2.77
C THR A 92 4.85 4.59 -2.27
N LEU A 93 4.60 4.74 -0.98
CA LEU A 93 3.31 4.45 -0.35
C LEU A 93 2.63 5.74 0.08
N SER A 94 1.52 6.09 -0.56
CA SER A 94 0.71 7.26 -0.19
C SER A 94 -0.53 6.85 0.60
N VAL A 95 -0.67 7.36 1.82
CA VAL A 95 -1.85 7.15 2.65
C VAL A 95 -2.68 8.43 2.65
N TYR A 96 -3.95 8.33 2.30
CA TYR A 96 -4.88 9.47 2.20
C TYR A 96 -5.94 9.44 3.31
N SER A 97 -6.63 10.57 3.49
CA SER A 97 -7.89 10.62 4.24
C SER A 97 -8.98 9.88 3.47
N ALA A 98 -9.97 9.31 4.16
CA ALA A 98 -11.18 8.81 3.47
C ALA A 98 -12.03 9.95 2.88
N CYS A 99 -11.87 11.16 3.43
CA CYS A 99 -12.57 12.37 3.00
C CYS A 99 -11.83 13.14 1.89
N ASP A 100 -10.59 12.75 1.59
CA ASP A 100 -9.85 13.16 0.39
C ASP A 100 -10.26 12.21 -0.75
N VAL A 101 -11.34 12.59 -1.44
CA VAL A 101 -12.03 11.76 -2.43
C VAL A 101 -11.30 11.82 -3.78
N ASN A 102 -10.62 12.93 -4.07
CA ASN A 102 -9.85 13.09 -5.30
C ASN A 102 -8.38 12.63 -5.18
N ARG A 103 -7.91 12.33 -3.96
CA ARG A 103 -6.55 11.89 -3.59
C ARG A 103 -5.46 12.89 -3.96
N ASP A 104 -5.74 14.18 -3.82
CA ASP A 104 -4.77 15.26 -4.04
C ASP A 104 -3.93 15.59 -2.78
N GLY A 105 -4.23 14.94 -1.65
CA GLY A 105 -3.56 15.13 -0.38
C GLY A 105 -4.18 16.23 0.50
N SER A 106 -5.28 16.84 0.07
CA SER A 106 -6.06 17.82 0.81
C SER A 106 -7.48 17.31 1.05
N THR A 107 -8.18 17.91 1.99
CA THR A 107 -9.64 17.71 2.14
C THR A 107 -10.28 19.07 2.00
N ASP A 108 -10.88 19.35 0.84
CA ASP A 108 -11.37 20.67 0.50
C ASP A 108 -12.67 20.67 -0.33
N VAL A 109 -13.00 21.81 -0.95
CA VAL A 109 -14.22 21.98 -1.75
C VAL A 109 -14.26 21.11 -3.00
N ALA A 110 -13.11 20.68 -3.53
CA ALA A 110 -13.05 19.75 -4.65
C ALA A 110 -13.57 18.37 -4.25
N ASP A 111 -13.25 17.90 -3.04
CA ASP A 111 -13.80 16.65 -2.49
C ASP A 111 -15.30 16.75 -2.26
N VAL A 112 -15.75 17.86 -1.68
CA VAL A 112 -17.18 18.11 -1.46
C VAL A 112 -17.94 18.08 -2.79
N GLN A 113 -17.39 18.67 -3.85
CA GLN A 113 -18.03 18.65 -5.17
C GLN A 113 -18.18 17.22 -5.72
N LEU A 114 -17.19 16.35 -5.50
CA LEU A 114 -17.29 14.93 -5.88
C LEU A 114 -18.37 14.21 -5.07
N GLN A 115 -18.43 14.45 -3.77
CA GLN A 115 -19.46 13.86 -2.91
C GLN A 115 -20.87 14.31 -3.30
N VAL A 116 -21.05 15.59 -3.64
CA VAL A 116 -22.32 16.12 -4.14
C VAL A 116 -22.70 15.42 -5.46
N ASN A 117 -21.76 15.27 -6.39
CA ASN A 117 -22.03 14.57 -7.65
C ASN A 117 -22.44 13.10 -7.42
N ALA A 118 -21.79 12.41 -6.48
CA ALA A 118 -22.15 11.05 -6.09
C ALA A 118 -23.56 10.97 -5.46
N ALA A 119 -23.88 11.90 -4.55
CA ALA A 119 -25.20 11.96 -3.90
C ALA A 119 -26.35 12.29 -4.87
N LEU A 120 -26.05 13.03 -5.94
CA LEU A 120 -27.00 13.33 -7.01
C LEU A 120 -27.13 12.20 -8.05
N GLY A 121 -26.33 11.13 -7.94
CA GLY A 121 -26.26 10.06 -8.94
C GLY A 121 -25.59 10.48 -10.25
N ALA A 122 -24.90 11.62 -10.27
CA ALA A 122 -24.14 12.11 -11.42
C ALA A 122 -22.75 11.47 -11.54
N ALA A 123 -22.27 10.83 -10.47
CA ALA A 123 -21.02 10.08 -10.43
C ALA A 123 -21.20 8.75 -9.67
N ALA A 124 -20.28 7.82 -9.85
CA ALA A 124 -20.24 6.58 -9.07
C ALA A 124 -20.03 6.90 -7.58
N CYS A 125 -20.70 6.14 -6.71
CA CYS A 125 -20.50 6.28 -5.27
C CYS A 125 -19.16 5.67 -4.86
N THR A 126 -18.18 6.53 -4.58
CA THR A 126 -16.84 6.16 -4.09
C THR A 126 -16.55 6.68 -2.68
N SER A 127 -17.49 7.41 -2.09
CA SER A 127 -17.32 8.16 -0.84
C SER A 127 -18.47 7.91 0.14
N ASP A 128 -18.86 6.65 0.30
CA ASP A 128 -19.79 6.19 1.35
C ASP A 128 -19.05 6.26 2.70
N LEU A 129 -19.05 7.44 3.31
CA LEU A 129 -18.31 7.73 4.54
C LEU A 129 -19.04 7.16 5.75
N ASN A 130 -20.37 7.05 5.71
CA ASN A 130 -21.13 6.42 6.78
C ASN A 130 -21.23 4.88 6.65
N GLY A 131 -20.85 4.30 5.53
CA GLY A 131 -20.87 2.86 5.33
C GLY A 131 -22.29 2.27 5.25
N ASP A 132 -23.28 3.07 4.85
CA ASP A 132 -24.67 2.61 4.70
C ASP A 132 -24.97 2.01 3.30
N GLY A 133 -23.98 2.00 2.41
CA GLY A 133 -24.06 1.52 1.05
C GLY A 133 -24.53 2.56 0.04
N SER A 134 -24.78 3.80 0.46
CA SER A 134 -25.28 4.88 -0.40
C SER A 134 -24.53 6.19 -0.17
N CYS A 135 -24.06 6.81 -1.25
CA CYS A 135 -23.61 8.19 -1.18
C CYS A 135 -24.83 9.10 -1.12
N SER A 136 -25.01 9.82 -0.01
CA SER A 136 -26.14 10.69 0.24
C SER A 136 -25.70 12.05 0.79
N VAL A 137 -26.66 12.91 1.12
CA VAL A 137 -26.38 14.18 1.81
C VAL A 137 -25.71 13.97 3.17
N ILE A 138 -25.79 12.77 3.75
CA ILE A 138 -25.10 12.42 5.00
C ILE A 138 -23.59 12.41 4.76
N ASP A 139 -23.12 11.78 3.68
CA ASP A 139 -21.70 11.74 3.33
C ASP A 139 -21.20 13.13 2.96
N VAL A 140 -21.97 13.87 2.14
CA VAL A 140 -21.66 15.26 1.79
C VAL A 140 -21.47 16.10 3.05
N GLN A 141 -22.35 15.98 4.05
CA GLN A 141 -22.21 16.75 5.29
C GLN A 141 -20.94 16.37 6.07
N ARG A 142 -20.54 15.08 6.08
CA ARG A 142 -19.26 14.66 6.67
C ARG A 142 -18.09 15.27 5.91
N GLY A 143 -18.10 15.23 4.58
CA GLY A 143 -17.11 15.90 3.73
C GLY A 143 -17.00 17.39 4.00
N VAL A 144 -18.13 18.10 4.02
CA VAL A 144 -18.17 19.55 4.32
C VAL A 144 -17.56 19.85 5.69
N ASN A 145 -17.93 19.09 6.73
CA ASN A 145 -17.38 19.28 8.07
C ASN A 145 -15.85 19.12 8.08
N THR A 146 -15.32 18.19 7.28
CA THR A 146 -13.89 17.94 7.17
C THR A 146 -13.15 19.02 6.39
N GLY A 147 -13.72 19.49 5.29
CA GLY A 147 -13.18 20.64 4.55
C GLY A 147 -13.18 21.95 5.34
N LEU A 148 -14.02 22.06 6.38
CA LEU A 148 -14.04 23.18 7.32
C LEU A 148 -13.08 23.01 8.51
N GLY A 149 -12.18 22.02 8.47
CA GLY A 149 -11.18 21.76 9.51
C GLY A 149 -11.61 20.75 10.58
N GLY A 150 -12.75 20.09 10.40
CA GLY A 150 -13.17 18.96 11.23
C GLY A 150 -12.37 17.68 10.97
N GLN A 151 -12.50 16.69 11.86
CA GLN A 151 -11.91 15.36 11.66
C GLN A 151 -12.71 14.55 10.64
N CYS A 152 -12.03 13.73 9.84
CA CYS A 152 -12.69 12.78 8.93
C CYS A 152 -13.34 11.65 9.73
N VAL A 153 -14.68 11.62 9.71
CA VAL A 153 -15.48 10.62 10.42
C VAL A 153 -15.97 9.58 9.43
N VAL A 154 -15.53 8.34 9.64
CA VAL A 154 -15.93 7.17 8.84
C VAL A 154 -16.67 6.14 9.69
N GLY A 155 -17.59 5.42 9.08
CA GLY A 155 -18.38 4.35 9.69
C GLY A 155 -19.82 4.76 10.04
N PRO A 156 -20.66 3.80 10.47
CA PRO A 156 -22.09 3.97 10.69
C PRO A 156 -22.43 5.18 11.59
#